data_AF-A0A2M6XWB5-F1
#
_entry.id   AF-A0A2M6XWB5-F1
#
_cell.length_a   1.000
_cell.length_b   1.000
_cell.length_c   1.000
_cell.angle_alpha   90.00
_cell.angle_beta   90.00
_cell.angle_gamma   90.00
#
_symmetry.space_group_name_H-M   'P 1'
#
loop_
_entity.id
_entity.type
_entity.pdbx_description
1 polymer ?
#
loop_
_entity_poly.entity_id
_entity_poly.type
_entity_poly.pdbx_seq_one_letter_code
_entity_poly.pdbx_strand_id
1 'polypeptide(L)'
;MLLSALFVAAVLMAQYAIVRLQSGVMSDELRTWLASAQADEQRKQELYLRQSLDAMAARLGQMQAQLQRLDGLGARLAKLSGMKPNEFSFDLAPARGGPYLPAPPQQEVSMESLGGQLESLSVLLGDRSDKLVALETLLQQDRLDKRMLPSVAPVKSSWYSSNFGWRLDPFTG
;
A
#
# COMPACT_ATOMS: atom_id res chain seq x y z
N MET A 1 -74.82 13.01 -50.37
CA MET A 1 -74.72 12.20 -49.13
C MET A 1 -73.82 10.98 -49.31
N LEU A 2 -73.98 10.16 -50.36
CA LEU A 2 -73.10 9.00 -50.60
C LEU A 2 -71.66 9.35 -51.04
N LEU A 3 -71.48 10.37 -51.90
CA LEU A 3 -70.14 10.76 -52.37
C LEU A 3 -69.23 11.32 -51.25
N SER A 4 -69.79 12.08 -50.31
CA SER A 4 -69.05 12.61 -49.17
C SER A 4 -68.62 11.50 -48.19
N ALA A 5 -69.44 10.47 -48.02
CA ALA A 5 -69.10 9.31 -47.19
C ALA A 5 -67.96 8.49 -47.79
N LEU A 6 -67.94 8.29 -49.12
CA LEU A 6 -66.86 7.61 -49.82
C LEU A 6 -65.52 8.36 -49.67
N PHE A 7 -65.56 9.68 -49.79
CA PHE A 7 -64.37 10.52 -49.65
C PHE A 7 -63.79 10.43 -48.23
N VAL A 8 -64.64 10.50 -47.20
CA VAL A 8 -64.20 10.34 -45.81
C VAL A 8 -63.60 8.95 -45.57
N ALA A 9 -64.24 7.88 -46.08
CA ALA A 9 -63.70 6.53 -45.94
C ALA A 9 -62.34 6.35 -46.63
N ALA A 10 -62.14 6.97 -47.80
CA ALA A 10 -60.87 6.94 -48.51
C ALA A 10 -59.76 7.68 -47.75
N VAL A 11 -60.07 8.85 -47.16
CA VAL A 11 -59.14 9.60 -46.31
C VAL A 11 -58.78 8.80 -45.06
N LEU A 12 -59.77 8.16 -44.41
CA LEU A 12 -59.55 7.31 -43.25
C LEU A 12 -58.71 6.06 -43.57
N MET A 13 -58.87 5.46 -44.75
CA MET A 13 -58.02 4.36 -45.20
C MET A 13 -56.61 4.82 -45.56
N ALA A 14 -56.46 5.98 -46.19
CA ALA A 14 -55.14 6.53 -46.54
C ALA A 14 -54.32 6.85 -45.29
N GLN A 15 -54.91 7.52 -44.28
CA GLN A 15 -54.22 7.77 -43.01
C GLN A 15 -53.88 6.46 -42.29
N TYR A 16 -54.76 5.45 -42.34
CA TYR A 16 -54.51 4.16 -41.71
C TYR A 16 -53.36 3.42 -42.39
N ALA A 17 -53.30 3.46 -43.72
CA ALA A 17 -52.21 2.89 -44.50
C ALA A 17 -50.87 3.59 -44.19
N ILE A 18 -50.86 4.93 -44.08
CA ILE A 18 -49.65 5.71 -43.75
C ILE A 18 -49.13 5.36 -42.36
N VAL A 19 -49.99 5.35 -41.34
CA VAL A 19 -49.59 5.01 -39.96
C VAL A 19 -49.08 3.57 -39.86
N ARG A 20 -49.71 2.64 -40.57
CA ARG A 20 -49.30 1.23 -40.58
C ARG A 20 -47.95 1.03 -41.27
N LEU A 21 -47.65 1.77 -42.33
CA LEU A 21 -46.41 1.61 -43.11
C LEU A 21 -45.22 2.36 -42.50
N GLN A 22 -45.44 3.47 -41.79
CA GLN A 22 -44.38 4.35 -41.28
C GLN A 22 -43.91 4.01 -39.85
N SER A 23 -44.64 3.15 -39.13
CA SER A 23 -44.35 2.80 -37.73
C SER A 23 -43.06 1.98 -37.50
N GLY A 24 -42.44 1.42 -38.54
CA GLY A 24 -41.17 0.69 -38.43
C GLY A 24 -39.95 1.60 -38.31
N VAL A 25 -39.81 2.59 -39.19
CA VAL A 25 -38.57 3.37 -39.39
C VAL A 25 -38.24 4.29 -38.20
N MET A 26 -39.25 4.97 -37.64
CA MET A 26 -39.07 5.85 -36.47
C MET A 26 -38.65 5.09 -35.20
N SER A 27 -39.03 3.81 -35.09
CA SER A 27 -38.68 3.00 -33.92
C SER A 27 -37.23 2.50 -33.97
N ASP A 28 -36.68 2.27 -35.16
CA ASP A 28 -35.29 1.81 -35.35
C ASP A 28 -34.29 2.95 -35.14
N GLU A 29 -34.59 4.18 -35.58
CA GLU A 29 -33.75 5.36 -35.32
C GLU A 29 -33.68 5.69 -33.81
N LEU A 30 -34.82 5.62 -33.11
CA LEU A 30 -34.85 5.80 -31.66
C LEU A 30 -34.10 4.71 -30.91
N ARG A 31 -34.24 3.45 -31.34
CA ARG A 31 -33.51 2.31 -30.76
C ARG A 31 -32.00 2.45 -30.96
N THR A 32 -31.56 2.84 -32.15
CA THR A 32 -30.13 3.02 -32.46
C THR A 32 -29.55 4.21 -31.71
N TRP A 33 -30.27 5.33 -31.61
CA TRP A 33 -29.86 6.46 -30.79
C TRP A 33 -29.77 6.09 -29.31
N LEU A 34 -30.79 5.42 -28.75
CA LEU A 34 -30.77 4.96 -27.36
C LEU A 34 -29.63 3.96 -27.11
N ALA A 35 -29.39 3.03 -28.03
CA ALA A 35 -28.28 2.09 -27.95
C ALA A 35 -26.92 2.81 -28.00
N SER A 36 -26.78 3.84 -28.84
CA SER A 36 -25.56 4.66 -28.90
C SER A 36 -25.34 5.48 -27.63
N ALA A 37 -26.40 6.04 -27.05
CA ALA A 37 -26.33 6.78 -25.79
C ALA A 37 -25.93 5.86 -24.62
N GLN A 38 -26.51 4.65 -24.57
CA GLN A 38 -26.13 3.63 -23.58
C GLN A 38 -24.68 3.17 -23.77
N ALA A 39 -24.23 2.97 -25.01
CA ALA A 39 -22.85 2.57 -25.30
C ALA A 39 -21.84 3.66 -24.86
N ASP A 40 -22.15 4.93 -25.08
CA ASP A 40 -21.29 6.03 -24.62
C ASP A 40 -21.25 6.16 -23.09
N GLU A 41 -22.37 5.88 -22.41
CA GLU A 41 -22.43 5.86 -20.96
C GLU A 41 -21.62 4.69 -20.38
N GLN A 42 -21.70 3.50 -20.97
CA GLN A 42 -20.86 2.35 -20.63
C GLN A 42 -19.37 2.64 -20.84
N ARG A 43 -18.99 3.22 -21.99
CA ARG A 43 -17.60 3.62 -22.26
C ARG A 43 -17.07 4.58 -21.22
N LYS A 44 -17.87 5.58 -20.83
CA LYS A 44 -17.49 6.52 -19.76
C LYS A 44 -17.27 5.78 -18.44
N GLN A 45 -18.20 4.90 -18.05
CA GLN A 45 -18.06 4.09 -16.83
C GLN A 45 -16.78 3.24 -16.85
N GLU A 46 -16.49 2.55 -17.96
CA GLU A 46 -15.26 1.77 -18.12
C GLU A 46 -14.00 2.64 -17.99
N LEU A 47 -13.99 3.82 -18.61
CA LEU A 47 -12.88 4.77 -18.50
C LEU A 47 -12.67 5.25 -17.06
N TYR A 48 -13.76 5.59 -16.35
CA TYR A 48 -13.69 5.99 -14.95
C TYR A 48 -13.15 4.87 -14.06
N LEU A 49 -13.60 3.63 -14.28
CA LEU A 49 -13.11 2.46 -13.54
C LEU A 49 -11.61 2.24 -13.78
N ARG A 50 -11.16 2.28 -15.04
CA ARG A 50 -9.73 2.15 -15.39
C ARG A 50 -8.88 3.24 -14.75
N GLN A 51 -9.31 4.50 -14.84
CA GLN A 51 -8.58 5.62 -14.23
C GLN A 51 -8.48 5.49 -12.70
N SER A 52 -9.55 5.00 -12.05
CA SER A 52 -9.55 4.74 -10.62
C SER A 52 -8.57 3.62 -10.24
N LEU A 53 -8.56 2.52 -11.01
CA LEU A 53 -7.61 1.42 -10.83
C LEU A 53 -6.16 1.87 -11.03
N ASP A 54 -5.89 2.67 -12.07
CA ASP A 54 -4.56 3.21 -12.34
C ASP A 54 -4.07 4.12 -11.19
N ALA A 55 -4.96 4.97 -10.65
CA ALA A 55 -4.65 5.83 -9.51
C ALA A 55 -4.35 5.01 -8.24
N MET A 56 -5.12 3.94 -7.99
CA MET A 56 -4.88 3.03 -6.88
C MET A 56 -3.57 2.26 -7.04
N ALA A 57 -3.26 1.77 -8.25
CA ALA A 57 -2.01 1.08 -8.56
C ALA A 57 -0.79 2.00 -8.36
N ALA A 58 -0.87 3.25 -8.82
CA ALA A 58 0.18 4.24 -8.59
C ALA A 58 0.40 4.51 -7.10
N ARG A 59 -0.69 4.64 -6.32
CA ARG A 59 -0.61 4.82 -4.86
C ARG A 59 -0.01 3.60 -4.16
N LEU A 60 -0.33 2.40 -4.62
CA LEU A 60 0.26 1.15 -4.13
C LEU A 60 1.77 1.10 -4.39
N GLY A 61 2.21 1.44 -5.60
CA GLY A 61 3.64 1.55 -5.93
C GLY A 61 4.36 2.59 -5.07
N GLN A 62 3.73 3.74 -4.81
CA GLN A 62 4.26 4.75 -3.91
C GLN A 62 4.44 4.21 -2.48
N MET A 63 3.47 3.46 -1.95
CA MET A 63 3.59 2.85 -0.62
C MET A 63 4.66 1.77 -0.57
N GLN A 64 4.79 0.94 -1.61
CA GLN A 64 5.88 -0.04 -1.72
C GLN A 64 7.26 0.64 -1.70
N ALA A 65 7.44 1.75 -2.43
CA ALA A 65 8.68 2.51 -2.42
C ALA A 65 8.96 3.15 -1.05
N GLN A 66 7.93 3.65 -0.36
CA GLN A 66 8.07 4.15 1.00
C GLN A 66 8.51 3.06 1.97
N LEU A 67 7.92 1.87 1.86
CA LEU A 67 8.29 0.71 2.68
C LEU A 67 9.74 0.29 2.43
N GLN A 68 10.19 0.22 1.18
CA GLN A 68 11.58 -0.10 0.85
C GLN A 68 12.58 0.91 1.44
N ARG A 69 12.21 2.20 1.49
CA ARG A 69 13.05 3.20 2.17
C ARG A 69 13.09 2.97 3.68
N LEU A 70 11.96 2.61 4.27
CA LEU A 70 11.87 2.27 5.69
C LEU A 70 12.71 1.04 6.03
N ASP A 71 12.72 0.03 5.16
CA ASP A 71 13.57 -1.16 5.28
C ASP A 71 15.06 -0.78 5.28
N GLY A 72 15.47 0.08 4.34
CA GLY A 72 16.85 0.57 4.27
C GLY A 72 17.27 1.38 5.51
N LEU A 73 16.35 2.16 6.08
CA LEU A 73 16.60 2.91 7.32
C LEU A 73 16.69 1.96 8.52
N GLY A 74 15.76 1.01 8.66
CA GLY A 74 15.76 0.00 9.72
C GLY A 74 17.05 -0.83 9.71
N ALA A 75 17.48 -1.30 8.54
CA ALA A 75 18.72 -2.05 8.39
C ALA A 75 19.96 -1.23 8.77
N ARG A 76 20.02 0.05 8.38
CA ARG A 76 21.12 0.95 8.77
C ARG A 76 21.15 1.20 10.28
N LEU A 77 19.99 1.42 10.90
CA LEU A 77 19.88 1.62 12.34
C LEU A 77 20.29 0.37 13.13
N ALA A 78 19.82 -0.81 12.71
CA ALA A 78 20.23 -2.09 13.29
C ALA A 78 21.74 -2.34 13.18
N LYS A 79 22.35 -1.95 12.04
CA LYS A 79 23.80 -2.04 11.86
C LYS A 79 24.57 -1.08 12.77
N LEU A 80 24.11 0.16 12.92
CA LEU A 80 24.75 1.17 13.78
C LEU A 80 24.65 0.83 15.27
N SER A 81 23.59 0.14 15.69
CA SER A 81 23.40 -0.31 17.07
C SER A 81 24.16 -1.60 17.41
N GLY A 82 24.87 -2.19 16.45
CA GLY A 82 25.62 -3.44 16.66
C GLY A 82 24.74 -4.69 16.72
N MET A 83 23.47 -4.61 16.29
CA MET A 83 22.61 -5.79 16.21
C MET A 83 23.03 -6.69 15.06
N LYS A 84 22.88 -8.01 15.25
CA LYS A 84 23.24 -8.98 14.21
C LYS A 84 22.26 -8.85 13.03
N PRO A 85 22.75 -8.70 11.79
CA PRO A 85 21.91 -8.58 10.59
C PRO A 85 20.98 -9.79 10.40
N ASN A 86 21.37 -10.96 10.90
CA ASN A 86 20.60 -12.19 10.76
C ASN A 86 19.37 -12.24 11.69
N GLU A 87 19.39 -11.50 12.81
CA GLU A 87 18.29 -11.44 13.77
C GLU A 87 17.30 -10.32 13.41
N PHE A 88 17.80 -9.20 12.86
CA PHE A 88 16.99 -8.05 12.42
C PHE A 88 17.20 -7.77 10.92
N SER A 89 16.56 -8.59 10.10
CA SER A 89 16.56 -8.44 8.64
C SER A 89 15.27 -7.77 8.15
N PHE A 90 15.47 -6.68 7.40
CA PHE A 90 14.39 -5.93 6.73
C PHE A 90 14.27 -6.29 5.24
N ASP A 91 15.18 -7.10 4.70
CA ASP A 91 15.17 -7.54 3.29
C ASP A 91 14.40 -8.85 3.09
N LEU A 92 14.09 -9.57 4.17
CA LEU A 92 13.37 -10.84 4.13
C LEU A 92 11.86 -10.61 4.22
N ALA A 93 11.12 -11.41 3.45
CA ALA A 93 9.67 -11.49 3.59
C ALA A 93 9.32 -12.08 4.98
N PRO A 94 8.24 -11.60 5.62
CA PRO A 94 7.80 -12.12 6.91
C PRO A 94 7.43 -13.59 6.77
N ALA A 95 7.73 -14.37 7.81
CA ALA A 95 7.37 -15.78 7.85
C ALA A 95 5.83 -15.91 7.90
N ARG A 96 5.23 -16.20 6.75
CA ARG A 96 3.83 -16.61 6.66
C ARG A 96 3.79 -18.12 6.85
N GLY A 97 3.37 -18.57 8.03
CA GLY A 97 3.12 -19.99 8.26
C GLY A 97 2.10 -20.52 7.25
N GLY A 98 2.27 -21.77 6.79
CA GLY A 98 1.37 -22.41 5.83
C GLY A 98 2.10 -23.09 4.67
N PRO A 99 1.36 -23.76 3.77
CA PRO A 99 1.92 -24.38 2.59
C PRO A 99 2.53 -23.33 1.65
N TYR A 100 3.72 -23.62 1.12
CA TYR A 100 4.38 -22.75 0.14
C TYR A 100 3.56 -22.70 -1.15
N LEU A 101 3.01 -21.53 -1.45
CA LEU A 101 2.38 -21.24 -2.74
C LEU A 101 3.36 -20.37 -3.53
N PRO A 102 3.87 -20.82 -4.69
CA PRO A 102 4.69 -19.98 -5.55
C PRO A 102 3.89 -18.74 -5.97
N ALA A 103 4.53 -17.56 -5.94
CA ALA A 103 3.89 -16.33 -6.37
C ALA A 103 3.43 -16.46 -7.83
N PRO A 104 2.18 -16.10 -8.16
CA PRO A 104 1.75 -16.08 -9.55
C PRO A 104 2.62 -15.11 -10.36
N PRO A 105 2.86 -15.38 -11.66
CA PRO A 105 3.57 -14.47 -12.53
C PRO A 105 2.90 -13.09 -12.51
N GLN A 106 3.68 -12.04 -12.79
CA GLN A 106 3.21 -10.65 -12.88
C GLN A 106 2.14 -10.55 -13.98
N GLN A 107 0.89 -10.79 -13.61
CA GLN A 107 -0.27 -10.64 -14.46
C GLN A 107 -0.67 -9.17 -14.52
N GLU A 108 -1.31 -8.79 -15.62
CA GLU A 108 -1.94 -7.48 -15.77
C GLU A 108 -2.74 -7.13 -14.52
N VAL A 109 -2.67 -5.87 -14.11
CA VAL A 109 -3.27 -5.36 -12.88
C VAL A 109 -4.79 -5.51 -12.95
N SER A 110 -5.29 -6.67 -12.55
CA SER A 110 -6.72 -6.94 -12.37
C SER A 110 -7.16 -6.48 -10.98
N MET A 111 -8.46 -6.26 -10.81
CA MET A 111 -9.02 -5.81 -9.53
C MET A 111 -8.77 -6.82 -8.40
N GLU A 112 -8.81 -8.12 -8.69
CA GLU A 112 -8.47 -9.18 -7.72
C GLU A 112 -6.98 -9.18 -7.37
N SER A 113 -6.10 -8.95 -8.36
CA SER A 113 -4.65 -8.90 -8.14
C SER A 113 -4.24 -7.73 -7.24
N LEU A 114 -4.90 -6.57 -7.37
CA LEU A 114 -4.66 -5.40 -6.53
C LEU A 114 -5.03 -5.65 -5.07
N GLY A 115 -6.17 -6.33 -4.84
CA GLY A 115 -6.59 -6.72 -3.49
C GLY A 115 -5.54 -7.62 -2.81
N GLY A 116 -5.02 -8.62 -3.53
CA GLY A 116 -3.96 -9.49 -3.02
C GLY A 116 -2.65 -8.74 -2.72
N GLN A 117 -2.27 -7.79 -3.57
CA GLN A 117 -1.08 -6.95 -3.34
C GLN A 117 -1.25 -6.04 -2.13
N LEU A 118 -2.41 -5.42 -1.94
CA LEU A 118 -2.71 -4.61 -0.77
C LEU A 118 -2.63 -5.43 0.52
N GLU A 119 -3.18 -6.63 0.54
CA GLU A 119 -3.10 -7.52 1.70
C GLU A 119 -1.64 -7.92 2.00
N SER A 120 -0.86 -8.23 0.97
CA SER A 120 0.58 -8.50 1.14
C SER A 120 1.35 -7.30 1.72
N LEU A 121 1.03 -6.09 1.24
CA LEU A 121 1.64 -4.86 1.71
C LEU A 121 1.23 -4.54 3.16
N SER A 122 -0.03 -4.78 3.52
CA SER A 122 -0.55 -4.61 4.88
C SER A 122 0.22 -5.49 5.87
N VAL A 123 0.39 -6.77 5.55
CA VAL A 123 1.17 -7.71 6.38
C VAL A 123 2.64 -7.29 6.48
N LEU A 124 3.26 -6.87 5.38
CA LEU A 124 4.62 -6.36 5.39
C LEU A 124 4.77 -5.12 6.29
N LEU A 125 3.84 -4.16 6.17
CA LEU A 125 3.82 -2.96 7.01
C LEU A 125 3.71 -3.29 8.50
N GLY A 126 2.86 -4.25 8.87
CA GLY A 126 2.75 -4.75 10.25
C GLY A 126 4.08 -5.29 10.76
N ASP A 127 4.71 -6.22 10.03
CA ASP A 127 6.02 -6.78 10.41
C ASP A 127 7.10 -5.70 10.56
N ARG A 128 7.13 -4.71 9.66
CA ARG A 128 8.12 -3.62 9.76
C ARG A 128 7.86 -2.71 10.96
N SER A 129 6.60 -2.40 11.24
CA SER A 129 6.21 -1.63 12.43
C SER A 129 6.69 -2.33 13.70
N ASP A 130 6.40 -3.62 13.85
CA ASP A 130 6.78 -4.41 15.03
C ASP A 130 8.30 -4.46 15.21
N LYS A 131 9.05 -4.68 14.12
CA LYS A 131 10.51 -4.68 14.14
C LYS A 131 11.09 -3.33 14.54
N LEU A 132 10.52 -2.22 14.05
CA LEU A 132 10.96 -0.88 14.41
C LEU A 132 10.67 -0.55 15.89
N VAL A 133 9.53 -1.00 16.43
CA VAL A 133 9.21 -0.84 17.86
C VAL A 133 10.17 -1.64 18.75
N ALA A 134 10.49 -2.88 18.35
CA ALA A 134 11.48 -3.69 19.04
C ALA A 134 12.87 -3.02 19.00
N LEU A 135 13.27 -2.52 17.82
CA LEU A 135 14.52 -1.79 17.63
C LEU A 135 14.59 -0.53 18.50
N GLU A 136 13.49 0.23 18.57
CA GLU A 136 13.40 1.41 19.43
C GLU A 136 13.62 1.04 20.90
N THR A 137 12.94 0.00 21.39
CA THR A 137 13.03 -0.45 22.78
C THR A 137 14.48 -0.81 23.14
N LEU A 138 15.15 -1.58 22.28
CA LEU A 138 16.55 -1.97 22.46
C LEU A 138 17.51 -0.76 22.44
N LEU A 139 17.28 0.19 21.53
CA LEU A 139 18.06 1.43 21.46
C LEU A 139 17.87 2.31 22.70
N GLN A 140 16.67 2.36 23.26
CA GLN A 140 16.41 3.06 24.51
C GLN A 140 17.14 2.40 25.68
N GLN A 141 17.12 1.07 25.76
CA GLN A 141 17.84 0.31 26.78
C GLN A 141 19.36 0.54 26.71
N ASP A 142 19.97 0.41 25.54
CA ASP A 142 21.40 0.68 25.33
C ASP A 142 21.81 2.11 25.74
N ARG A 143 20.94 3.10 25.48
CA ARG A 143 21.16 4.49 25.92
C ARG A 143 21.11 4.64 27.43
N LEU A 144 20.22 3.91 28.13
CA LEU A 144 20.14 3.91 29.58
C LEU A 144 21.39 3.26 30.19
N ASP A 145 21.79 2.09 29.68
CA ASP A 145 22.97 1.37 30.16
C ASP A 145 24.24 2.22 30.04
N LYS A 146 24.43 2.89 28.88
CA LYS A 146 25.55 3.81 28.67
C LYS A 146 25.57 5.00 29.62
N ARG A 147 24.41 5.46 30.09
CA ARG A 147 24.29 6.54 31.08
C ARG A 147 24.46 6.07 32.52
N MET A 148 24.16 4.79 32.79
CA MET A 148 24.34 4.19 34.11
C MET A 148 25.80 3.82 34.40
N LEU A 149 26.67 3.77 33.40
CA LEU A 149 28.11 3.62 33.59
C LEU A 149 28.72 4.95 34.10
N PRO A 150 29.22 5.02 35.36
CA PRO A 150 29.88 6.22 35.85
C PRO A 150 31.18 6.43 35.06
N SER A 151 31.16 7.42 34.16
CA SER A 151 32.31 7.81 33.33
C SER A 151 33.28 8.76 34.03
N VAL A 152 33.00 9.11 35.28
CA VAL A 152 33.80 10.05 36.08
C VAL A 152 34.50 9.28 37.20
N ALA A 153 35.82 9.45 37.28
CA ALA A 153 36.58 8.91 38.41
C ALA A 153 36.01 9.45 39.72
N PRO A 154 35.72 8.60 40.73
CA PRO A 154 35.04 9.03 41.97
C PRO A 154 35.82 10.07 42.78
N VAL A 155 37.11 10.26 42.49
CA VAL A 155 37.97 11.26 43.14
C VAL A 155 39.02 11.78 42.16
N LYS A 156 39.31 13.10 42.21
CA LYS A 156 40.26 13.80 41.33
C LYS A 156 41.74 13.44 41.56
N SER A 157 42.07 12.85 42.71
CA SER A 157 43.42 12.39 43.05
C SER A 157 43.35 10.97 43.58
N SER A 158 43.95 10.03 42.85
CA SER A 158 44.24 8.70 43.37
C SER A 158 45.49 8.80 44.23
N TRP A 159 45.34 8.86 45.55
CA TRP A 159 46.44 8.63 46.48
C TRP A 159 46.27 7.24 47.09
N TYR A 160 46.85 6.23 46.44
CA TYR A 160 47.07 4.94 47.07
C TYR A 160 48.26 5.06 48.03
N SER A 161 48.05 5.59 49.23
CA SER A 161 48.99 5.32 50.31
C SER A 161 48.72 3.90 50.79
N SER A 162 49.62 2.98 50.45
CA SER A 162 49.74 1.69 51.12
C SER A 162 49.68 1.90 52.64
N ASN A 163 48.92 1.07 53.37
CA ASN A 163 48.88 1.09 54.83
C ASN A 163 50.17 0.55 55.48
N PHE A 164 51.25 0.40 54.71
CA PHE A 164 52.54 0.01 55.23
C PHE A 164 53.31 1.28 55.61
N GLY A 165 53.26 1.61 56.90
CA GLY A 165 53.79 2.84 57.47
C GLY A 165 55.28 3.10 57.20
N TRP A 166 55.69 4.33 57.53
CA TRP A 166 57.07 4.81 57.45
C TRP A 166 58.01 3.86 58.18
N ARG A 167 58.85 3.15 57.44
CA ARG A 167 60.02 2.46 58.00
C ARG A 167 61.23 3.33 57.73
N LEU A 168 62.01 3.61 58.77
CA LEU A 168 63.34 4.15 58.60
C LEU A 168 64.18 3.16 57.81
N ASP A 169 64.93 3.68 56.83
CA ASP A 169 65.90 2.92 56.07
C ASP A 169 67.03 2.46 57.00
N PRO A 170 67.32 1.15 57.13
CA PRO A 170 68.37 0.64 58.01
C PRO A 170 69.80 1.02 57.57
N PHE A 171 69.97 1.67 56.40
CA PHE A 171 71.28 2.11 55.92
C PHE A 171 71.50 3.63 56.01
N THR A 172 70.44 4.44 56.00
CA THR A 172 70.60 5.91 56.02
C THR A 172 69.93 6.65 57.16
N GLY A 173 69.02 6.04 57.92
CA GLY A 173 68.34 6.73 59.02
C GLY A 173 67.43 7.85 58.55
#